data_AF-A0A1E5BFC8-F1
#
_entry.id   AF-A0A1E5BFC8-F1
#
_cell.length_a   1.000
_cell.length_b   1.000
_cell.length_c   1.000
_cell.angle_alpha   90.00
_cell.angle_beta   90.00
_cell.angle_gamma   90.00
#
_symmetry.space_group_name_H-M   'P 1'
#
loop_
_entity.id
_entity.type
_entity.pdbx_description
1 polymer ?
#
loop_
_entity_poly.entity_id
_entity_poly.type
_entity_poly.pdbx_seq_one_letter_code
_entity_poly.pdbx_strand_id
1 'polypeptide(L)'
;MFQHIYDALEEAKTLLDPNASTNQEDTITTGQDDSTVFALHGDDVIFSGAGDDILSGNTGDDIIDGNAGDDIIIGGVGEDVLRGGAGNDQLAASVDDKMVAGGNGFDTVYMRAEENGDNFFDLVTQARSVEAIVGYGPEDVFANVSLSNILFQSQDDGDEATPDTDNTFIAVGLEGLSLEGVWRFLEDGELNFTSEDITGEQEQAYIEMLGLSYVPEGVLDLHAYTFGEGVDAVTIVTDLSESDITWNGESLADMSEMMPA
;
A
#
# COMPACT_ATOMS: atom_id res chain seq x y z
N MET A 1 -12.25 -2.64 -5.83
CA MET A 1 -11.58 -2.47 -4.53
C MET A 1 -10.94 -1.08 -4.39
N PHE A 2 -10.10 -0.62 -5.32
CA PHE A 2 -9.41 0.69 -5.19
C PHE A 2 -10.27 1.92 -5.48
N GLN A 3 -11.22 1.85 -6.41
CA GLN A 3 -12.30 2.84 -6.49
C GLN A 3 -13.13 2.84 -5.19
N HIS A 4 -13.23 1.72 -4.48
CA HIS A 4 -13.93 1.65 -3.19
C HIS A 4 -13.12 2.24 -2.02
N ILE A 5 -11.78 2.20 -2.02
CA ILE A 5 -10.97 2.92 -1.03
C ILE A 5 -11.12 4.42 -1.27
N TYR A 6 -10.95 4.88 -2.52
CA TYR A 6 -11.15 6.29 -2.87
C TYR A 6 -12.60 6.76 -2.63
N ASP A 7 -13.60 5.94 -2.97
CA ASP A 7 -15.02 6.22 -2.73
C ASP A 7 -15.38 6.14 -1.24
N ALA A 8 -14.80 5.21 -0.47
CA ALA A 8 -14.99 5.14 0.99
C ALA A 8 -14.37 6.36 1.68
N LEU A 9 -13.22 6.85 1.18
CA LEU A 9 -12.57 8.08 1.65
C LEU A 9 -13.36 9.34 1.25
N GLU A 10 -13.99 9.36 0.07
CA GLU A 10 -14.95 10.40 -0.33
C GLU A 10 -16.26 10.33 0.48
N GLU A 11 -16.78 9.15 0.78
CA GLU A 11 -17.97 8.97 1.62
C GLU A 11 -17.69 9.40 3.06
N ALA A 12 -16.49 9.16 3.59
CA ALA A 12 -16.06 9.62 4.91
C ALA A 12 -16.04 11.16 5.05
N LYS A 13 -15.82 11.91 3.95
CA LYS A 13 -15.96 13.40 3.94
C LYS A 13 -17.35 13.87 4.38
N THR A 14 -18.38 13.02 4.21
CA THR A 14 -19.77 13.40 4.51
C THR A 14 -20.19 13.20 5.97
N LEU A 15 -19.32 12.60 6.81
CA LEU A 15 -19.62 12.19 8.18
C LEU A 15 -19.12 13.14 9.28
N LEU A 16 -18.55 14.31 8.96
CA LEU A 16 -17.76 15.10 9.92
C LEU A 16 -18.50 16.13 10.78
N ASP A 17 -17.90 16.38 11.94
CA ASP A 17 -18.11 17.53 12.82
C ASP A 17 -17.65 18.84 12.14
N PRO A 18 -18.56 19.79 11.86
CA PRO A 18 -18.27 21.03 11.11
C PRO A 18 -17.44 22.08 11.88
N ASN A 19 -16.73 21.73 12.96
CA ASN A 19 -16.11 22.69 13.87
C ASN A 19 -14.58 22.61 14.06
N ALA A 20 -13.86 21.73 13.36
CA ALA A 20 -12.40 21.62 13.52
C ALA A 20 -11.57 22.30 12.41
N SER A 21 -12.07 22.35 11.18
CA SER A 21 -11.37 22.90 10.00
C SER A 21 -12.15 24.02 9.31
N THR A 22 -11.43 24.93 8.68
CA THR A 22 -11.93 26.09 7.94
C THR A 22 -11.43 26.06 6.49
N ASN A 23 -11.73 27.08 5.68
CA ASN A 23 -11.16 27.21 4.32
C ASN A 23 -9.91 28.11 4.33
N GLN A 24 -9.16 28.10 5.42
CA GLN A 24 -7.94 28.87 5.62
C GLN A 24 -6.89 27.92 6.22
N GLU A 25 -5.63 28.35 6.21
CA GLU A 25 -4.54 27.67 6.91
C GLU A 25 -4.90 27.35 8.37
N ASP A 26 -4.97 26.07 8.68
CA ASP A 26 -5.29 25.52 9.98
C ASP A 26 -4.11 24.70 10.54
N THR A 27 -4.05 24.62 11.87
CA THR A 27 -3.14 23.70 12.57
C THR A 27 -3.98 22.77 13.43
N ILE A 28 -4.01 21.51 13.05
CA ILE A 28 -4.85 20.48 13.64
C ILE A 28 -3.97 19.50 14.41
N THR A 29 -4.37 19.18 15.63
CA THR A 29 -3.71 18.17 16.45
C THR A 29 -4.75 17.27 17.10
N THR A 30 -4.63 15.96 16.91
CA THR A 30 -5.57 14.97 17.46
C THR A 30 -5.03 14.30 18.73
N GLY A 31 -5.78 13.32 19.24
CA GLY A 31 -5.57 12.67 20.54
C GLY A 31 -4.78 11.38 20.47
N GLN A 32 -5.10 10.40 21.31
CA GLN A 32 -4.51 9.05 21.29
C GLN A 32 -5.52 8.00 20.82
N ASP A 33 -6.66 8.46 20.31
CA ASP A 33 -7.77 7.66 19.85
C ASP A 33 -7.92 7.93 18.35
N ASP A 34 -8.44 6.95 17.62
CA ASP A 34 -8.74 7.04 16.18
C ASP A 34 -9.53 8.31 15.86
N SER A 35 -9.00 9.08 14.93
CA SER A 35 -9.50 10.37 14.51
C SER A 35 -9.73 10.41 13.02
N THR A 36 -10.67 11.25 12.61
CA THR A 36 -10.92 11.53 11.20
C THR A 36 -10.81 13.03 10.98
N VAL A 37 -9.87 13.46 10.15
CA VAL A 37 -9.53 14.86 9.91
C VAL A 37 -9.61 15.16 8.43
N PHE A 38 -10.31 16.24 8.08
CA PHE A 38 -10.30 16.83 6.75
C PHE A 38 -10.07 18.33 6.87
N ALA A 39 -8.93 18.82 6.39
CA ALA A 39 -8.50 20.20 6.59
C ALA A 39 -9.14 21.22 5.61
N LEU A 40 -9.68 20.71 4.49
CA LEU A 40 -10.51 21.43 3.50
C LEU A 40 -9.70 22.25 2.48
N HIS A 41 -9.53 23.55 2.74
CA HIS A 41 -8.77 24.43 1.83
C HIS A 41 -7.78 25.23 2.66
N GLY A 42 -6.61 25.49 2.10
CA GLY A 42 -5.56 26.25 2.76
C GLY A 42 -4.30 25.40 2.84
N ASP A 43 -3.19 26.02 3.24
CA ASP A 43 -1.96 25.28 3.46
C ASP A 43 -1.98 24.82 4.92
N ASP A 44 -2.44 23.59 5.15
CA ASP A 44 -2.79 23.10 6.47
C ASP A 44 -1.67 22.27 7.11
N VAL A 45 -1.67 22.21 8.44
CA VAL A 45 -0.73 21.38 9.20
C VAL A 45 -1.51 20.44 10.11
N ILE A 46 -1.39 19.14 9.85
CA ILE A 46 -2.08 18.08 10.58
C ILE A 46 -1.03 17.22 11.30
N PHE A 47 -1.15 17.14 12.63
CA PHE A 47 -0.44 16.16 13.45
C PHE A 47 -1.46 15.27 14.13
N SER A 48 -1.69 14.08 13.62
CA SER A 48 -2.48 13.11 14.36
C SER A 48 -1.62 12.46 15.44
N GLY A 49 -2.23 11.95 16.51
CA GLY A 49 -1.48 11.58 17.70
C GLY A 49 -1.16 10.09 17.76
N ALA A 50 -2.02 9.30 18.38
CA ALA A 50 -1.93 7.85 18.27
C ALA A 50 -3.31 7.31 17.88
N GLY A 51 -3.37 6.07 17.40
CA GLY A 51 -4.61 5.43 16.93
C GLY A 51 -4.61 5.33 15.41
N ASP A 52 -5.57 4.62 14.85
CA ASP A 52 -5.62 4.39 13.41
C ASP A 52 -6.44 5.54 12.77
N ASP A 53 -5.74 6.58 12.30
CA ASP A 53 -6.35 7.84 11.88
C ASP A 53 -6.66 7.88 10.37
N ILE A 54 -7.66 8.70 9.99
CA ILE A 54 -7.96 9.03 8.58
C ILE A 54 -7.74 10.53 8.40
N LEU A 55 -6.72 10.91 7.64
CA LEU A 55 -6.26 12.29 7.47
C LEU A 55 -6.35 12.73 6.02
N SER A 56 -6.87 13.93 5.78
CA SER A 56 -6.93 14.53 4.45
C SER A 56 -6.66 16.03 4.46
N GLY A 57 -5.66 16.46 3.68
CA GLY A 57 -5.34 17.88 3.44
C GLY A 57 -6.37 18.54 2.51
N ASN A 58 -6.75 17.81 1.46
CA ASN A 58 -7.78 18.16 0.47
C ASN A 58 -7.28 19.19 -0.56
N THR A 59 -7.21 20.48 -0.28
CA THR A 59 -6.66 21.44 -1.26
C THR A 59 -5.73 22.45 -0.61
N GLY A 60 -4.58 22.71 -1.24
CA GLY A 60 -3.53 23.58 -0.71
C GLY A 60 -2.23 22.79 -0.55
N ASP A 61 -1.17 23.47 -0.11
CA ASP A 61 0.11 22.80 0.15
C ASP A 61 0.17 22.33 1.62
N ASP A 62 -0.19 21.08 1.86
CA ASP A 62 -0.43 20.56 3.19
C ASP A 62 0.79 19.84 3.80
N ILE A 63 0.87 19.86 5.14
CA ILE A 63 1.82 19.04 5.92
C ILE A 63 1.01 18.08 6.80
N ILE A 64 1.13 16.79 6.54
CA ILE A 64 0.37 15.75 7.26
C ILE A 64 1.33 14.74 7.89
N ASP A 65 1.13 14.47 9.18
CA ASP A 65 1.93 13.54 9.98
C ASP A 65 0.99 12.66 10.84
N GLY A 66 0.94 11.37 10.53
CA GLY A 66 0.11 10.35 11.19
C GLY A 66 0.59 9.93 12.59
N ASN A 67 1.87 10.12 12.85
CA ASN A 67 2.55 9.71 14.08
C ASN A 67 2.51 8.20 14.36
N ALA A 68 1.49 7.65 15.02
CA ALA A 68 1.52 6.25 15.47
C ALA A 68 0.16 5.57 15.34
N GLY A 69 0.15 4.38 14.76
CA GLY A 69 -1.08 3.67 14.38
C GLY A 69 -1.03 3.35 12.89
N ASP A 70 -2.01 2.59 12.42
CA ASP A 70 -2.11 2.26 10.99
C ASP A 70 -2.96 3.34 10.30
N ASP A 71 -2.32 4.37 9.76
CA ASP A 71 -3.00 5.59 9.29
C ASP A 71 -3.37 5.54 7.80
N ILE A 72 -4.46 6.22 7.44
CA ILE A 72 -4.80 6.54 6.05
C ILE A 72 -4.60 8.03 5.83
N ILE A 73 -3.63 8.40 4.98
CA ILE A 73 -3.25 9.78 4.71
C ILE A 73 -3.52 10.13 3.24
N ILE A 74 -4.21 11.25 3.00
CA ILE A 74 -4.48 11.77 1.67
C ILE A 74 -3.96 13.21 1.61
N GLY A 75 -2.94 13.47 0.79
CA GLY A 75 -2.47 14.85 0.56
C GLY A 75 -3.59 15.69 -0.06
N GLY A 76 -3.99 15.30 -1.28
CA GLY A 76 -5.06 15.95 -2.01
C GLY A 76 -4.51 16.69 -3.21
N VAL A 77 -4.97 17.93 -3.42
CA VAL A 77 -4.53 18.78 -4.51
C VAL A 77 -3.58 19.84 -3.97
N GLY A 78 -2.33 19.79 -4.40
CA GLY A 78 -1.30 20.77 -4.05
C GLY A 78 0.05 20.10 -3.96
N GLU A 79 1.06 20.85 -3.52
CA GLU A 79 2.41 20.32 -3.32
C GLU A 79 2.62 19.93 -1.85
N ASP A 80 2.22 18.71 -1.48
CA ASP A 80 2.10 18.25 -0.09
C ASP A 80 3.38 17.64 0.51
N VAL A 81 3.40 17.49 1.84
CA VAL A 81 4.41 16.76 2.61
C VAL A 81 3.71 15.75 3.51
N LEU A 82 3.83 14.46 3.17
CA LEU A 82 3.14 13.36 3.85
C LEU A 82 4.13 12.51 4.66
N ARG A 83 3.76 12.19 5.90
CA ARG A 83 4.46 11.25 6.79
C ARG A 83 3.46 10.31 7.44
N GLY A 84 3.61 9.00 7.22
CA GLY A 84 2.85 7.96 7.92
C GLY A 84 3.21 7.97 9.40
N GLY A 85 4.42 7.53 9.73
CA GLY A 85 4.92 7.55 11.10
C GLY A 85 5.34 6.17 11.53
N ALA A 86 4.63 5.58 12.49
CA ALA A 86 4.88 4.24 12.97
C ALA A 86 3.61 3.42 12.90
N GLY A 87 3.63 2.31 12.19
CA GLY A 87 2.45 1.52 11.86
C GLY A 87 2.46 1.19 10.38
N ASN A 88 1.41 0.53 9.90
CA ASN A 88 1.29 0.14 8.51
C ASN A 88 0.43 1.17 7.77
N ASP A 89 1.07 2.18 7.22
CA ASP A 89 0.38 3.36 6.73
C ASP A 89 -0.01 3.24 5.25
N GLN A 90 -1.14 3.85 4.89
CA GLN A 90 -1.63 3.97 3.52
C GLN A 90 -1.66 5.44 3.10
N LEU A 91 -0.79 5.84 2.17
CA LEU A 91 -0.62 7.22 1.75
C LEU A 91 -1.08 7.42 0.31
N ALA A 92 -2.17 8.15 0.09
CA ALA A 92 -2.59 8.60 -1.24
C ALA A 92 -1.87 9.91 -1.58
N ALA A 93 -0.91 9.81 -2.49
CA ALA A 93 -0.04 10.89 -2.90
C ALA A 93 -0.28 11.33 -4.35
N SER A 94 0.03 12.58 -4.63
CA SER A 94 0.06 13.15 -5.97
C SER A 94 1.49 13.25 -6.50
N VAL A 95 1.63 13.49 -7.80
CA VAL A 95 2.94 13.68 -8.45
C VAL A 95 3.53 15.06 -8.16
N ASP A 96 2.70 15.99 -7.67
CA ASP A 96 3.10 17.33 -7.28
C ASP A 96 3.62 17.37 -5.83
N ASP A 97 3.43 16.28 -5.05
CA ASP A 97 3.85 16.21 -3.65
C ASP A 97 5.37 16.31 -3.51
N LYS A 98 5.82 17.13 -2.56
CA LYS A 98 7.24 17.44 -2.32
C LYS A 98 7.97 16.32 -1.60
N MET A 99 7.25 15.52 -0.82
CA MET A 99 7.80 14.46 0.00
C MET A 99 6.71 13.52 0.45
N VAL A 100 6.98 12.22 0.31
CA VAL A 100 6.17 11.16 0.92
C VAL A 100 7.10 10.28 1.73
N ALA A 101 6.74 10.02 2.99
CA ALA A 101 7.48 9.09 3.82
C ALA A 101 6.49 8.16 4.53
N GLY A 102 6.69 6.85 4.40
CA GLY A 102 5.92 5.87 5.17
C GLY A 102 6.35 5.94 6.63
N GLY A 103 7.55 5.45 6.93
CA GLY A 103 8.14 5.58 8.25
C GLY A 103 8.64 4.25 8.78
N ASN A 104 8.19 3.84 9.97
CA ASN A 104 8.43 2.50 10.49
C ASN A 104 7.18 1.67 10.29
N GLY A 105 7.33 0.50 9.70
CA GLY A 105 6.21 -0.40 9.46
C GLY A 105 6.19 -0.77 7.99
N PHE A 106 5.03 -1.16 7.50
CA PHE A 106 4.82 -1.55 6.12
C PHE A 106 3.91 -0.51 5.50
N ASP A 107 4.51 0.36 4.69
CA ASP A 107 3.84 1.53 4.19
C ASP A 107 3.56 1.37 2.69
N THR A 108 2.33 1.67 2.31
CA THR A 108 1.88 1.64 0.92
C THR A 108 1.52 3.03 0.45
N VAL A 109 2.17 3.49 -0.61
CA VAL A 109 1.83 4.74 -1.29
C VAL A 109 0.98 4.43 -2.52
N TYR A 110 -0.18 5.08 -2.63
CA TYR A 110 -1.05 5.03 -3.78
C TYR A 110 -0.90 6.31 -4.59
N MET A 111 -0.76 6.17 -5.91
CA MET A 111 -0.64 7.29 -6.83
C MET A 111 -1.54 7.10 -8.04
N ARG A 112 -2.14 8.19 -8.48
CA ARG A 112 -2.83 8.19 -9.77
C ARG A 112 -1.82 8.33 -10.90
N ALA A 113 -1.74 7.31 -11.76
CA ALA A 113 -1.01 7.39 -13.01
C ALA A 113 -1.80 8.23 -14.02
N GLU A 114 -1.19 9.29 -14.57
CA GLU A 114 -1.76 9.97 -15.74
C GLU A 114 -1.59 9.11 -17.00
N GLU A 115 -2.36 9.41 -18.05
CA GLU A 115 -2.54 8.59 -19.29
C GLU A 115 -1.23 8.12 -19.99
N ASN A 116 -0.06 8.64 -19.63
CA ASN A 116 1.22 8.26 -20.23
C ASN A 116 2.21 7.56 -19.26
N GLY A 117 1.86 7.33 -17.99
CA GLY A 117 2.72 6.63 -17.02
C GLY A 117 4.02 7.36 -16.61
N ASP A 118 4.38 8.46 -17.29
CA ASP A 118 5.66 9.17 -17.12
C ASP A 118 5.82 9.84 -15.73
N ASN A 119 4.72 10.19 -15.05
CA ASN A 119 4.77 10.83 -13.73
C ASN A 119 5.00 9.81 -12.58
N PHE A 120 4.91 8.52 -12.88
CA PHE A 120 5.06 7.45 -11.89
C PHE A 120 6.51 7.35 -11.37
N PHE A 121 7.50 7.72 -12.19
CA PHE A 121 8.92 7.65 -11.83
C PHE A 121 9.42 8.84 -11.01
N ASP A 122 8.69 9.97 -10.99
CA ASP A 122 9.16 11.22 -10.35
C ASP A 122 8.96 11.17 -8.83
N LEU A 123 7.84 10.62 -8.34
CA LEU A 123 7.61 10.46 -6.90
C LEU A 123 8.33 9.24 -6.29
N VAL A 124 8.67 8.21 -7.08
CA VAL A 124 9.54 7.10 -6.60
C VAL A 124 10.89 7.65 -6.10
N THR A 125 11.35 8.80 -6.62
CA THR A 125 12.55 9.48 -6.11
C THR A 125 12.34 10.32 -4.85
N GLN A 126 11.08 10.65 -4.54
CA GLN A 126 10.67 11.51 -3.42
C GLN A 126 10.12 10.71 -2.24
N ALA A 127 9.60 9.50 -2.49
CA ALA A 127 9.16 8.54 -1.50
C ALA A 127 10.35 7.98 -0.70
N ARG A 128 10.22 7.89 0.63
CA ARG A 128 11.24 7.35 1.53
C ARG A 128 10.62 6.43 2.56
N SER A 129 11.29 5.33 2.90
CA SER A 129 10.77 4.34 3.86
C SER A 129 9.34 3.92 3.48
N VAL A 130 9.20 3.44 2.24
CA VAL A 130 7.94 2.96 1.68
C VAL A 130 8.24 1.61 1.03
N GLU A 131 7.40 0.63 1.32
CA GLU A 131 7.57 -0.76 0.91
C GLU A 131 6.85 -1.03 -0.41
N ALA A 132 5.68 -0.41 -0.61
CA ALA A 132 4.88 -0.57 -1.82
C ALA A 132 4.46 0.77 -2.41
N ILE A 133 4.59 0.93 -3.73
CA ILE A 133 4.06 2.06 -4.49
C ILE A 133 3.09 1.52 -5.55
N VAL A 134 1.82 1.85 -5.41
CA VAL A 134 0.73 1.39 -6.29
C VAL A 134 0.29 2.53 -7.20
N GLY A 135 0.48 2.36 -8.51
CA GLY A 135 0.03 3.29 -9.54
C GLY A 135 -1.29 2.85 -10.15
N TYR A 136 -2.30 3.71 -10.18
CA TYR A 136 -3.60 3.40 -10.79
C TYR A 136 -3.99 4.43 -11.85
N GLY A 137 -4.34 3.96 -13.05
CA GLY A 137 -4.86 4.75 -14.16
C GLY A 137 -6.38 4.54 -14.36
N PRO A 138 -6.99 5.23 -15.34
CA PRO A 138 -8.41 5.07 -15.67
C PRO A 138 -8.75 3.72 -16.33
N GLU A 139 -7.75 2.99 -16.83
CA GLU A 139 -7.94 1.70 -17.52
C GLU A 139 -7.06 0.62 -16.88
N ASP A 140 -5.81 0.94 -16.54
CA ASP A 140 -4.83 -0.06 -16.05
C ASP A 140 -4.34 0.26 -14.63
N VAL A 141 -4.15 -0.76 -13.78
CA VAL A 141 -3.57 -0.63 -12.42
C VAL A 141 -2.29 -1.45 -12.31
N PHE A 142 -1.19 -0.80 -11.97
CA PHE A 142 0.13 -1.43 -11.82
C PHE A 142 0.72 -1.14 -10.45
N ALA A 143 1.33 -2.13 -9.80
CA ALA A 143 2.07 -1.90 -8.56
C ALA A 143 3.57 -2.11 -8.77
N ASN A 144 4.38 -1.28 -8.10
CA ASN A 144 5.81 -1.46 -7.95
C ASN A 144 6.11 -1.64 -6.46
N VAL A 145 6.65 -2.80 -6.10
CA VAL A 145 6.91 -3.14 -4.70
C VAL A 145 8.41 -3.32 -4.51
N SER A 146 8.99 -2.54 -3.59
CA SER A 146 10.39 -2.70 -3.23
C SER A 146 10.51 -3.66 -2.05
N LEU A 147 10.81 -4.92 -2.33
CA LEU A 147 10.99 -5.94 -1.28
C LEU A 147 12.23 -5.69 -0.42
N SER A 148 13.07 -4.73 -0.81
CA SER A 148 14.28 -4.32 -0.07
C SER A 148 13.97 -3.50 1.18
N ASN A 149 12.79 -2.87 1.22
CA ASN A 149 12.38 -2.02 2.35
C ASN A 149 11.48 -2.77 3.35
N ILE A 150 10.94 -3.94 2.97
CA ILE A 150 10.12 -4.78 3.85
C ILE A 150 11.01 -5.34 4.97
N LEU A 151 11.02 -4.61 6.09
CA LEU A 151 11.71 -4.98 7.32
C LEU A 151 10.72 -5.75 8.22
N PHE A 152 11.14 -6.94 8.62
CA PHE A 152 10.63 -7.77 9.71
C PHE A 152 9.42 -7.22 10.46
N GLN A 153 8.23 -7.72 10.14
CA GLN A 153 7.09 -7.65 11.05
C GLN A 153 6.78 -9.06 11.52
N SER A 154 6.96 -9.29 12.83
CA SER A 154 6.53 -10.53 13.48
C SER A 154 5.31 -10.23 14.35
N GLN A 155 4.13 -10.57 13.86
CA GLN A 155 2.87 -10.77 14.55
C GLN A 155 2.30 -12.18 14.24
N ASP A 156 3.17 -13.19 14.04
CA ASP A 156 2.82 -14.61 13.95
C ASP A 156 1.90 -14.97 15.12
N ASP A 157 0.61 -15.05 14.84
CA ASP A 157 -0.44 -15.43 15.79
C ASP A 157 -0.55 -16.96 15.92
N GLY A 158 0.19 -17.70 15.09
CA GLY A 158 0.25 -19.15 15.03
C GLY A 158 -1.01 -19.80 14.46
N ASP A 159 -1.89 -19.06 13.77
CA ASP A 159 -3.13 -19.56 13.18
C ASP A 159 -3.06 -19.58 11.64
N GLU A 160 -2.79 -20.76 11.07
CA GLU A 160 -2.78 -21.00 9.62
C GLU A 160 -4.15 -20.76 8.93
N ALA A 161 -5.24 -20.55 9.69
CA ALA A 161 -6.58 -20.29 9.15
C ALA A 161 -6.89 -18.79 8.95
N THR A 162 -6.07 -17.90 9.51
CA THR A 162 -6.18 -16.45 9.30
C THR A 162 -5.03 -15.96 8.42
N PRO A 163 -5.27 -15.03 7.48
CA PRO A 163 -4.21 -14.40 6.71
C PRO A 163 -3.12 -13.86 7.63
N ASP A 164 -1.93 -14.45 7.54
CA ASP A 164 -0.76 -13.92 8.25
C ASP A 164 -0.42 -12.56 7.64
N THR A 165 -0.52 -11.50 8.44
CA THR A 165 -0.14 -10.15 8.03
C THR A 165 1.37 -9.93 8.03
N ASP A 166 2.15 -10.91 8.50
CA ASP A 166 3.60 -10.80 8.62
C ASP A 166 4.28 -10.92 7.27
N ASN A 167 4.99 -9.86 6.90
CA ASN A 167 5.73 -9.77 5.64
C ASN A 167 4.89 -10.16 4.39
N THR A 168 3.56 -10.06 4.48
CA THR A 168 2.62 -10.42 3.41
C THR A 168 2.03 -9.17 2.77
N PHE A 169 2.23 -9.01 1.47
CA PHE A 169 1.64 -7.93 0.68
C PHE A 169 0.45 -8.45 -0.14
N ILE A 170 -0.75 -7.89 0.09
CA ILE A 170 -1.94 -8.27 -0.68
C ILE A 170 -2.14 -7.30 -1.85
N ALA A 171 -2.01 -7.81 -3.06
CA ALA A 171 -1.93 -7.08 -4.31
C ALA A 171 -2.95 -7.63 -5.33
N VAL A 172 -4.25 -7.42 -5.09
CA VAL A 172 -5.31 -7.98 -5.95
C VAL A 172 -5.97 -6.93 -6.83
N GLY A 173 -6.43 -7.32 -8.02
CA GLY A 173 -7.04 -6.42 -8.99
C GLY A 173 -6.03 -5.53 -9.73
N LEU A 174 -4.79 -6.01 -9.83
CA LEU A 174 -3.73 -5.41 -10.63
C LEU A 174 -3.73 -6.01 -12.04
N GLU A 175 -3.18 -5.29 -13.01
CA GLU A 175 -2.87 -5.83 -14.35
C GLU A 175 -1.40 -6.25 -14.49
N GLY A 176 -0.55 -5.79 -13.58
CA GLY A 176 0.84 -6.18 -13.51
C GLY A 176 1.52 -5.72 -12.23
N LEU A 177 2.52 -6.49 -11.82
CA LEU A 177 3.28 -6.26 -10.60
C LEU A 177 4.77 -6.29 -10.90
N SER A 178 5.44 -5.18 -10.60
CA SER A 178 6.88 -5.06 -10.73
C SER A 178 7.51 -5.11 -9.35
N LEU A 179 8.40 -6.08 -9.16
CA LEU A 179 9.11 -6.32 -7.92
C LEU A 179 10.56 -5.89 -8.09
N GLU A 180 11.04 -5.10 -7.14
CA GLU A 180 12.44 -4.74 -7.04
C GLU A 180 12.99 -5.19 -5.69
N GLY A 181 14.14 -5.84 -5.71
CA GLY A 181 14.72 -6.39 -4.49
C GLY A 181 16.23 -6.50 -4.53
N VAL A 182 16.84 -6.44 -3.34
CA VAL A 182 18.27 -6.66 -3.14
C VAL A 182 18.63 -8.14 -3.13
N TRP A 183 19.93 -8.41 -3.18
CA TRP A 183 20.56 -9.73 -3.21
C TRP A 183 20.13 -10.72 -2.11
N ARG A 184 19.36 -10.32 -1.09
CA ARG A 184 18.94 -11.21 0.00
C ARG A 184 18.01 -12.34 -0.43
N PHE A 185 17.27 -12.14 -1.52
CA PHE A 185 16.36 -13.13 -2.09
C PHE A 185 17.04 -13.99 -3.17
N LEU A 186 18.34 -13.81 -3.38
CA LEU A 186 19.09 -14.61 -4.34
C LEU A 186 19.76 -15.78 -3.63
N GLU A 187 19.52 -16.99 -4.13
CA GLU A 187 20.27 -18.19 -3.79
C GLU A 187 21.14 -18.59 -5.00
N ASP A 188 22.44 -18.72 -4.79
CA ASP A 188 23.42 -18.98 -5.87
C ASP A 188 23.36 -18.01 -7.07
N GLY A 189 22.77 -16.83 -6.88
CA GLY A 189 22.63 -15.79 -7.91
C GLY A 189 21.32 -15.85 -8.71
N GLU A 190 20.44 -16.80 -8.40
CA GLU A 190 19.09 -16.93 -8.94
C GLU A 190 18.07 -16.50 -7.89
N LEU A 191 16.95 -15.92 -8.32
CA LEU A 191 15.87 -15.54 -7.42
C LEU A 191 15.26 -16.80 -6.80
N ASN A 192 15.27 -16.88 -5.47
CA ASN A 192 14.60 -17.95 -4.74
C ASN A 192 13.19 -17.50 -4.33
N PHE A 193 12.19 -18.12 -4.94
CA PHE A 193 10.79 -17.94 -4.57
C PHE A 193 9.98 -19.23 -4.75
N THR A 194 8.86 -19.32 -4.05
CA THR A 194 7.84 -20.37 -4.20
C THR A 194 6.49 -19.76 -4.55
N SER A 195 5.68 -20.47 -5.31
CA SER A 195 4.28 -20.11 -5.59
C SER A 195 3.32 -21.16 -5.02
N GLU A 196 2.23 -20.71 -4.41
CA GLU A 196 1.15 -21.56 -3.88
C GLU A 196 -0.22 -20.97 -4.21
N ASP A 197 -1.13 -21.79 -4.74
CA ASP A 197 -2.51 -21.41 -5.00
C ASP A 197 -3.27 -21.26 -3.67
N ILE A 198 -3.93 -20.12 -3.46
CA ILE A 198 -4.80 -19.89 -2.30
C ILE A 198 -6.23 -20.25 -2.68
N THR A 199 -6.80 -21.23 -1.99
CA THR A 199 -8.16 -21.75 -2.28
C THR A 199 -8.96 -21.97 -1.00
N GLY A 200 -10.28 -22.12 -1.14
CA GLY A 200 -11.14 -22.57 -0.05
C GLY A 200 -11.30 -21.57 1.09
N GLU A 201 -11.16 -22.04 2.33
CA GLU A 201 -11.37 -21.21 3.53
C GLU A 201 -10.38 -20.03 3.61
N GLN A 202 -9.15 -20.21 3.14
CA GLN A 202 -8.14 -19.16 3.11
C GLN A 202 -8.47 -18.07 2.09
N GLU A 203 -8.93 -18.45 0.88
CA GLU A 203 -9.39 -17.49 -0.14
C GLU A 203 -10.56 -16.64 0.40
N GLN A 204 -11.49 -17.27 1.11
CA GLN A 204 -12.63 -16.57 1.72
C GLN A 204 -12.20 -15.62 2.84
N ALA A 205 -11.18 -15.96 3.63
CA ALA A 205 -10.63 -15.07 4.65
C ALA A 205 -10.00 -13.81 4.03
N TYR A 206 -9.27 -13.94 2.91
CA TYR A 206 -8.77 -12.79 2.16
C TYR A 206 -9.90 -11.95 1.55
N ILE A 207 -10.95 -12.57 0.99
CA ILE A 207 -12.13 -11.86 0.47
C ILE A 207 -12.82 -11.05 1.57
N GLU A 208 -12.97 -11.63 2.77
CA GLU A 208 -13.56 -10.96 3.93
C GLU A 208 -12.66 -9.82 4.44
N MET A 209 -11.35 -10.06 4.56
CA MET A 209 -10.36 -9.04 4.93
C MET A 209 -10.38 -7.84 3.98
N LEU A 210 -10.51 -8.09 2.68
CA LEU A 210 -10.54 -7.05 1.65
C LEU A 210 -11.91 -6.35 1.52
N GLY A 211 -12.89 -6.73 2.35
CA GLY A 211 -14.22 -6.13 2.33
C GLY A 211 -14.96 -6.29 1.00
N LEU A 212 -14.58 -7.28 0.18
CA LEU A 212 -15.18 -7.51 -1.13
C LEU A 212 -16.58 -8.10 -0.96
N SER A 213 -17.58 -7.51 -1.62
CA SER A 213 -18.95 -8.05 -1.61
C SER A 213 -18.96 -9.47 -2.17
N TYR A 214 -19.50 -10.43 -1.40
CA TYR A 214 -19.53 -11.89 -1.68
C TYR A 214 -18.98 -12.29 -3.05
N VAL A 215 -17.71 -12.68 -3.06
CA VAL A 215 -17.05 -13.30 -4.20
C VAL A 215 -17.15 -14.82 -4.02
N PRO A 216 -17.81 -15.56 -4.92
CA PRO A 216 -17.85 -17.03 -4.84
C PRO A 216 -16.44 -17.61 -4.83
N GLU A 217 -16.23 -18.70 -4.10
CA GLU A 217 -14.97 -19.47 -4.07
C GLU A 217 -14.48 -19.82 -5.48
N GLY A 218 -13.19 -19.61 -5.74
CA GLY A 218 -12.54 -19.84 -7.04
C GLY A 218 -12.84 -18.79 -8.10
N VAL A 219 -13.30 -17.60 -7.71
CA VAL A 219 -13.48 -16.46 -8.61
C VAL A 219 -12.28 -15.53 -8.59
N LEU A 220 -11.59 -15.41 -7.46
CA LEU A 220 -10.28 -14.78 -7.41
C LEU A 220 -9.25 -15.90 -7.50
N ASP A 221 -8.48 -15.92 -8.58
CA ASP A 221 -7.40 -16.88 -8.77
C ASP A 221 -6.20 -16.39 -7.95
N LEU A 222 -6.30 -16.50 -6.62
CA LEU A 222 -5.30 -15.96 -5.69
C LEU A 222 -4.09 -16.89 -5.61
N HIS A 223 -2.92 -16.28 -5.68
CA HIS A 223 -1.60 -16.90 -5.61
C HIS A 223 -0.77 -16.23 -4.51
N ALA A 224 -0.09 -17.03 -3.70
CA ALA A 224 0.94 -16.59 -2.77
C ALA A 224 2.34 -16.82 -3.39
N TYR A 225 3.05 -15.74 -3.68
CA TYR A 225 4.46 -15.77 -4.10
C TYR A 225 5.36 -15.41 -2.93
N THR A 226 6.10 -16.39 -2.39
CA THR A 226 6.97 -16.22 -1.23
C THR A 226 8.43 -16.14 -1.68
N PHE A 227 9.11 -15.02 -1.37
CA PHE A 227 10.50 -14.77 -1.71
C PHE A 227 11.40 -14.95 -0.47
N GLY A 228 12.46 -15.74 -0.62
CA GLY A 228 13.35 -16.09 0.50
C GLY A 228 12.77 -17.16 1.43
N GLU A 229 13.45 -17.41 2.56
CA GLU A 229 13.08 -18.48 3.51
C GLU A 229 13.11 -18.00 4.97
N GLY A 230 12.34 -18.69 5.82
CA GLY A 230 12.34 -18.47 7.26
C GLY A 230 11.74 -17.12 7.65
N VAL A 231 12.26 -16.52 8.71
CA VAL A 231 11.72 -15.25 9.28
C VAL A 231 11.98 -14.02 8.41
N ASP A 232 12.80 -14.16 7.36
CA ASP A 232 13.14 -13.11 6.41
C ASP A 232 12.28 -13.19 5.13
N ALA A 233 11.43 -14.21 5.02
CA ALA A 233 10.59 -14.44 3.85
C ALA A 233 9.56 -13.31 3.70
N VAL A 234 9.29 -12.95 2.45
CA VAL A 234 8.27 -11.97 2.08
C VAL A 234 7.28 -12.64 1.14
N THR A 235 6.00 -12.57 1.48
CA THR A 235 4.91 -13.16 0.69
C THR A 235 4.14 -12.08 -0.05
N ILE A 236 3.76 -12.36 -1.28
CA ILE A 236 2.86 -11.51 -2.06
C ILE A 236 1.64 -12.33 -2.42
N VAL A 237 0.48 -11.91 -1.95
CA VAL A 237 -0.83 -12.50 -2.28
C VAL A 237 -1.48 -11.69 -3.39
N THR A 238 -1.67 -12.27 -4.56
CA THR A 238 -2.17 -11.54 -5.75
C THR A 238 -3.05 -12.43 -6.61
N ASP A 239 -3.93 -11.82 -7.43
CA ASP A 239 -4.68 -12.52 -8.48
C ASP A 239 -3.92 -12.60 -9.81
N LEU A 240 -2.64 -12.21 -9.81
CA LEU A 240 -1.75 -12.24 -10.96
C LEU A 240 -1.04 -13.59 -11.14
N SER A 241 -0.84 -13.96 -12.39
CA SER A 241 0.00 -15.10 -12.76
C SER A 241 1.48 -14.72 -12.81
N GLU A 242 2.40 -15.69 -12.75
CA GLU A 242 3.85 -15.44 -12.86
C GLU A 242 4.26 -14.64 -14.11
N SER A 243 3.49 -14.69 -15.20
CA SER A 243 3.79 -13.91 -16.42
C SER A 243 3.49 -12.42 -16.29
N ASP A 244 2.62 -12.04 -15.36
CA ASP A 244 2.22 -10.66 -15.10
C ASP A 244 3.06 -10.01 -13.98
N ILE A 245 3.96 -10.79 -13.39
CA ILE A 245 4.87 -10.36 -12.34
C ILE A 245 6.29 -10.32 -12.89
N THR A 246 7.02 -9.25 -12.59
CA THR A 246 8.42 -9.09 -12.98
C THR A 246 9.30 -8.87 -11.76
N TRP A 247 10.54 -9.37 -11.81
CA TRP A 247 11.60 -9.10 -10.84
C TRP A 247 12.76 -8.37 -11.52
N ASN A 248 13.07 -7.16 -11.07
CA ASN A 248 14.09 -6.29 -11.68
C ASN A 248 13.94 -6.19 -13.23
N GLY A 249 12.69 -6.21 -13.71
CA GLY A 249 12.33 -6.10 -15.13
C GLY A 249 12.29 -7.39 -15.95
N GLU A 250 12.53 -8.56 -15.36
CA GLU A 250 12.41 -9.88 -16.02
C GLU A 250 11.22 -10.67 -15.43
N SER A 251 10.46 -11.39 -16.25
CA SER A 251 9.22 -12.07 -15.80
C SER A 251 9.53 -13.23 -14.85
N LEU A 252 8.70 -13.41 -13.81
CA LEU A 252 8.83 -14.59 -12.93
C LEU A 252 8.61 -15.89 -13.69
N ALA A 253 7.70 -15.93 -14.68
CA ALA A 253 7.49 -17.13 -15.49
C ALA A 253 8.77 -17.54 -16.24
N ASP A 254 9.49 -16.58 -16.81
CA ASP A 254 10.76 -16.83 -17.50
C ASP A 254 11.83 -17.33 -16.51
N MET A 255 11.87 -16.78 -15.28
CA MET A 255 12.81 -17.21 -14.24
C MET A 255 12.50 -18.62 -13.71
N SER A 256 11.23 -18.94 -13.50
CA SER A 256 10.74 -20.25 -13.04
C SER A 256 11.12 -21.37 -14.02
N GLU A 257 11.03 -21.10 -15.34
CA GLU A 257 11.48 -22.04 -16.38
C GLU A 257 13.00 -22.30 -16.38
N MET A 258 13.79 -21.42 -15.77
CA MET A 258 15.26 -21.55 -15.69
C MET A 258 15.73 -22.36 -14.47
N MET A 259 14.86 -22.63 -13.49
CA MET A 259 15.19 -23.38 -12.28
C MET A 259 15.21 -24.90 -12.55
N PRO A 260 16.27 -25.64 -12.15
CA PRO A 260 16.30 -27.10 -12.31
C PRO A 260 15.32 -27.79 -11.35
N ALA A 261 14.50 -28.70 -11.90
CA ALA A 261 13.54 -29.55 -11.17
C ALA A 261 14.18 -30.54 -10.17
#